data_AF-A0A2H9P3A1-F1
#
_entry.id   AF-A0A2H9P3A1-F1
#
_cell.length_a   1.000
_cell.length_b   1.000
_cell.length_c   1.000
_cell.angle_alpha   90.00
_cell.angle_beta   90.00
_cell.angle_gamma   90.00
#
_symmetry.space_group_name_H-M   'P 1'
#
loop_
_entity.id
_entity.type
_entity.pdbx_description
1 polymer ?
#
loop_
_entity_poly.entity_id
_entity_poly.type
_entity_poly.pdbx_seq_one_letter_code
_entity_poly.pdbx_strand_id
1 'polypeptide(L)'
;MLDKNPQQILDDDLTYVKKEFSTKNPSMILCSEPFLKAEILNELMDSITFPVIFLDFDLLYSGYVVSELIKKNEKVEIYRPNKTDWKKIISEVAKRVSNEKFLVIIDSLNGFYNMFDEKESGRFINASLMLLSSIGRESGSLVIITAITRKNDGGEWILSPGGRHIIDSKKSGVYHLKRIENSIILRSLNHVGDTEKIFKIDHFNA
;
A
#
# COMPACT_ATOMS: atom_id res chain seq x y z
N MET A 1 -23.55 18.41 -12.32
CA MET A 1 -22.13 18.66 -12.00
C MET A 1 -21.34 18.42 -13.27
N LEU A 2 -20.40 19.30 -13.63
CA LEU A 2 -19.57 19.11 -14.83
C LEU A 2 -18.71 17.86 -14.64
N ASP A 3 -18.91 16.84 -15.48
CA ASP A 3 -17.98 15.72 -15.66
C ASP A 3 -16.63 16.28 -16.11
N LYS A 4 -15.74 16.53 -15.15
CA LYS A 4 -14.34 16.76 -15.46
C LYS A 4 -13.74 15.39 -15.73
N ASN A 5 -13.32 15.15 -16.97
CA ASN A 5 -12.52 13.98 -17.28
C ASN A 5 -11.31 13.92 -16.32
N PRO A 6 -11.03 12.76 -15.72
CA PRO A 6 -9.91 12.62 -14.80
C PRO A 6 -8.61 12.98 -15.51
N GLN A 7 -7.70 13.64 -14.78
CA GLN A 7 -6.40 13.99 -15.33
C GLN A 7 -5.60 12.71 -15.58
N GLN A 8 -5.21 12.45 -16.83
CA GLN A 8 -4.35 11.33 -17.18
C GLN A 8 -2.88 11.77 -17.24
N ILE A 9 -2.02 11.01 -16.58
CA ILE A 9 -0.59 11.27 -16.42
C ILE A 9 0.15 10.01 -16.84
N LEU A 10 1.04 10.11 -17.83
CA LEU A 10 2.02 9.07 -18.13
C LEU A 10 3.17 9.20 -17.11
N ASP A 11 3.47 8.13 -16.39
CA ASP A 11 4.32 8.15 -15.21
C ASP A 11 5.21 6.90 -15.13
N ASP A 12 5.92 6.62 -16.22
CA ASP A 12 6.69 5.39 -16.37
C ASP A 12 7.78 5.25 -15.29
N ASP A 13 8.36 6.37 -14.82
CA ASP A 13 9.39 6.41 -13.76
C ASP A 13 8.85 6.55 -12.32
N LEU A 14 7.52 6.48 -12.18
CA LEU A 14 6.77 6.66 -10.93
C LEU A 14 6.98 8.01 -10.26
N THR A 15 7.49 9.03 -10.95
CA THR A 15 7.76 10.35 -10.37
C THR A 15 6.50 11.02 -9.82
N TYR A 16 5.40 11.00 -10.58
CA TYR A 16 4.15 11.62 -10.17
C TYR A 16 3.43 10.80 -9.08
N VAL A 17 3.45 9.48 -9.15
CA VAL A 17 2.91 8.57 -8.12
C VAL A 17 3.64 8.78 -6.80
N LYS A 18 4.98 8.80 -6.81
CA LYS A 18 5.79 9.08 -5.59
C LYS A 18 5.47 10.44 -5.00
N LYS A 19 5.35 11.47 -5.84
CA LYS A 19 4.95 12.82 -5.40
C LYS A 19 3.56 12.81 -4.78
N GLU A 20 2.60 12.14 -5.41
CA GLU A 20 1.24 12.02 -4.89
C GLU A 20 1.25 11.36 -3.50
N PHE A 21 1.94 10.22 -3.37
CA PHE A 21 2.02 9.48 -2.10
C PHE A 21 2.68 10.28 -0.98
N SER A 22 3.66 11.12 -1.31
CA SER A 22 4.29 12.02 -0.34
C SER A 22 3.33 13.06 0.26
N THR A 23 2.32 13.47 -0.51
CA THR A 23 1.29 14.42 -0.05
C THR A 23 0.11 13.75 0.67
N LYS A 24 -0.04 12.44 0.46
CA LYS A 24 -1.17 11.63 0.93
C LYS A 24 -0.66 10.43 1.74
N ASN A 25 -0.20 10.69 2.96
CA ASN A 25 0.36 9.67 3.83
C ASN A 25 -0.63 9.34 4.97
N PRO A 26 -1.15 8.08 5.09
CA PRO A 26 -0.78 6.92 4.29
C PRO A 26 -1.43 6.92 2.91
N SER A 27 -0.76 6.26 1.97
CA SER A 27 -1.30 5.94 0.66
C SER A 27 -1.75 4.49 0.63
N MET A 28 -3.01 4.27 0.25
CA MET A 28 -3.61 2.96 0.25
C MET A 28 -3.87 2.48 -1.17
N ILE A 29 -3.28 1.35 -1.54
CA ILE A 29 -3.41 0.75 -2.86
C ILE A 29 -4.39 -0.41 -2.76
N LEU A 30 -5.54 -0.23 -3.41
CA LEU A 30 -6.62 -1.19 -3.54
C LEU A 30 -6.34 -2.07 -4.75
N CYS A 31 -6.15 -3.35 -4.51
CA CYS A 31 -5.79 -4.34 -5.52
C CYS A 31 -6.90 -5.37 -5.65
N SER A 32 -7.21 -5.82 -6.87
CA SER A 32 -8.10 -6.96 -7.09
C SER A 32 -7.33 -8.25 -7.36
N GLU A 33 -6.08 -8.14 -7.81
CA GLU A 33 -5.24 -9.24 -8.27
C GLU A 33 -3.95 -9.31 -7.44
N PRO A 34 -3.64 -10.44 -6.76
CA PRO A 34 -2.45 -10.56 -5.91
C PRO A 34 -1.12 -10.41 -6.65
N PHE A 35 -1.01 -10.89 -7.88
CA PHE A 35 0.22 -10.78 -8.66
C PHE A 35 0.52 -9.32 -9.06
N LEU A 36 -0.50 -8.61 -9.54
CA LEU A 36 -0.39 -7.20 -9.90
C LEU A 36 -0.03 -6.32 -8.68
N LYS A 37 -0.51 -6.69 -7.48
CA LYS A 37 -0.11 -6.07 -6.21
C LYS A 37 1.39 -6.23 -5.97
N ALA A 38 1.93 -7.44 -6.10
CA ALA A 38 3.36 -7.69 -5.89
C ALA A 38 4.22 -6.94 -6.91
N GLU A 39 3.78 -6.88 -8.16
CA GLU A 39 4.45 -6.19 -9.24
C GLU A 39 4.56 -4.67 -9.00
N ILE A 40 3.45 -3.97 -8.73
CA ILE A 40 3.52 -2.52 -8.46
C ILE A 40 4.35 -2.20 -7.19
N LEU A 41 4.31 -3.08 -6.18
CA LEU A 41 5.14 -2.91 -4.99
C LEU A 41 6.62 -3.04 -5.34
N ASN A 42 7.00 -4.00 -6.20
CA ASN A 42 8.37 -4.16 -6.64
C ASN A 42 8.87 -2.91 -7.40
N GLU A 43 8.08 -2.43 -8.35
CA GLU A 43 8.39 -1.19 -9.10
C GLU A 43 8.55 0.02 -8.16
N LEU A 44 7.63 0.19 -7.20
CA LEU A 44 7.71 1.26 -6.21
C LEU A 44 8.98 1.15 -5.38
N MET A 45 9.33 -0.04 -4.90
CA MET A 45 10.56 -0.26 -4.13
C MET A 45 11.79 0.06 -4.96
N ASP A 46 11.87 -0.42 -6.20
CA ASP A 46 13.01 -0.21 -7.07
C ASP A 46 13.20 1.27 -7.43
N SER A 47 12.12 2.02 -7.61
CA SER A 47 12.14 3.45 -7.94
C SER A 47 12.56 4.40 -6.80
N ILE A 48 12.76 3.90 -5.58
CA ILE A 48 13.04 4.70 -4.37
C ILE A 48 14.53 4.65 -4.00
N THR A 49 15.08 5.77 -3.51
CA THR A 49 16.51 5.89 -3.18
C THR A 49 16.86 5.67 -1.71
N PHE A 50 15.87 5.66 -0.82
CA PHE A 50 16.04 5.46 0.63
C PHE A 50 15.63 4.04 1.05
N PRO A 51 16.02 3.58 2.26
CA PRO A 51 15.75 2.21 2.70
C PRO A 51 14.25 1.87 2.77
N VAL A 52 13.93 0.59 2.57
CA VAL A 52 12.57 0.07 2.56
C VAL A 52 12.37 -0.90 3.72
N ILE A 53 11.30 -0.70 4.49
CA ILE A 53 10.79 -1.65 5.47
C ILE A 53 9.51 -2.26 4.89
N PHE A 54 9.53 -3.57 4.65
CA PHE A 54 8.39 -4.32 4.13
C PHE A 54 7.82 -5.21 5.24
N LEU A 55 6.61 -4.88 5.70
CA LEU A 55 5.87 -5.68 6.67
C LEU A 55 4.93 -6.63 5.91
N ASP A 56 5.35 -7.89 5.78
CA ASP A 56 4.61 -8.95 5.09
C ASP A 56 3.72 -9.74 6.05
N PHE A 57 2.45 -9.38 6.12
CA PHE A 57 1.41 -10.00 6.93
C PHE A 57 0.65 -11.13 6.22
N ASP A 58 0.72 -11.23 4.89
CA ASP A 58 0.05 -12.30 4.12
C ASP A 58 1.01 -13.34 3.52
N LEU A 59 2.32 -13.15 3.72
CA LEU A 59 3.43 -14.01 3.31
C LEU A 59 3.59 -14.15 1.79
N LEU A 60 2.82 -13.42 0.98
CA LEU A 60 2.82 -13.60 -0.47
C LEU A 60 4.11 -13.07 -1.09
N TYR A 61 4.46 -11.81 -0.79
CA TYR A 61 5.65 -11.18 -1.35
C TYR A 61 6.92 -11.90 -0.91
N SER A 62 7.03 -12.20 0.38
CA SER A 62 8.19 -12.94 0.89
C SER A 62 8.25 -14.38 0.39
N GLY A 63 7.11 -14.99 0.06
CA GLY A 63 7.04 -16.26 -0.67
C GLY A 63 7.66 -16.16 -2.06
N TYR A 64 7.32 -15.14 -2.85
CA TYR A 64 7.93 -14.90 -4.17
C TYR A 64 9.43 -14.62 -4.11
N VAL A 65 9.89 -13.95 -3.06
CA VAL A 65 11.33 -13.72 -2.82
C VAL A 65 12.05 -15.03 -2.51
N VAL A 66 11.48 -15.86 -1.62
CA VAL A 66 12.09 -17.15 -1.25
C VAL A 66 12.13 -18.12 -2.43
N SER A 67 11.12 -18.07 -3.30
CA SER A 67 11.06 -18.90 -4.51
C SER A 67 11.87 -18.34 -5.69
N GLU A 68 12.61 -17.25 -5.50
CA GLU A 68 13.40 -16.57 -6.55
C GLU A 68 12.58 -16.05 -7.75
N LEU A 69 11.24 -15.97 -7.61
CA LEU A 69 10.37 -15.39 -8.63
C LEU A 69 10.48 -13.86 -8.66
N ILE A 70 10.81 -13.26 -7.51
CA ILE A 70 11.15 -11.84 -7.38
C ILE A 70 12.55 -11.76 -6.77
N LYS A 71 13.46 -11.06 -7.44
CA LYS A 71 14.78 -10.79 -6.89
C LYS A 71 14.68 -9.71 -5.81
N LYS A 72 15.03 -10.06 -4.58
CA LYS A 72 15.02 -9.11 -3.46
C LYS A 72 16.06 -8.01 -3.67
N ASN A 73 15.63 -6.76 -3.57
CA ASN A 73 16.52 -5.60 -3.53
C ASN A 73 17.22 -5.49 -2.15
N GLU A 74 18.53 -5.21 -2.13
CA GLU A 74 19.34 -5.14 -0.90
C GLU A 74 18.85 -4.06 0.09
N LYS A 75 18.24 -2.98 -0.43
CA LYS A 75 17.67 -1.91 0.41
C LYS A 75 16.35 -2.29 1.10
N VAL A 76 15.79 -3.46 0.78
CA VAL A 76 14.51 -3.94 1.31
C VAL A 76 14.75 -4.86 2.50
N GLU A 77 14.21 -4.48 3.64
CA GLU A 77 14.17 -5.30 4.84
C GLU A 77 12.77 -5.86 5.03
N ILE A 78 12.64 -7.19 5.00
CA ILE A 78 11.35 -7.89 5.05
C ILE A 78 11.12 -8.43 6.46
N TYR A 79 10.05 -7.98 7.09
CA TYR A 79 9.51 -8.50 8.33
C TYR A 79 8.31 -9.37 8.03
N ARG A 80 8.13 -10.45 8.79
CA ARG A 80 6.97 -11.35 8.71
C ARG A 80 6.28 -11.43 10.07
N PRO A 81 5.58 -10.36 10.48
CA PRO A 81 4.97 -10.32 11.81
C PRO A 81 3.94 -11.44 11.98
N ASN A 82 3.85 -11.97 13.20
CA ASN A 82 2.85 -12.96 13.57
C ASN A 82 2.12 -12.53 14.86
N LYS A 83 1.18 -13.36 15.32
CA LYS A 83 0.33 -13.07 16.49
C LYS A 83 1.13 -12.75 17.77
N THR A 84 2.37 -13.25 17.89
CA THR A 84 3.17 -13.13 19.12
C THR A 84 4.13 -11.94 19.13
N ASP A 85 4.65 -11.51 17.96
CA ASP A 85 5.73 -10.52 17.87
C ASP A 85 5.34 -9.21 17.18
N TRP A 86 4.16 -9.14 16.55
CA TRP A 86 3.77 -7.98 15.75
C TRP A 86 3.88 -6.65 16.51
N LYS A 87 3.51 -6.62 17.80
CA LYS A 87 3.59 -5.39 18.63
C LYS A 87 5.02 -4.90 18.74
N LYS A 88 5.96 -5.82 18.97
CA LYS A 88 7.38 -5.52 19.08
C LYS A 88 7.92 -5.01 17.75
N ILE A 89 7.62 -5.71 16.66
CA ILE A 89 8.05 -5.33 15.31
C ILE A 89 7.51 -3.93 14.94
N ILE A 90 6.22 -3.69 15.13
CA ILE A 90 5.61 -2.38 14.85
C ILE A 90 6.26 -1.27 15.69
N SER A 91 6.54 -1.53 16.97
CA SER A 91 7.21 -0.57 17.85
C SER A 91 8.65 -0.27 17.40
N GLU A 92 9.39 -1.29 16.96
CA GLU A 92 10.76 -1.14 16.46
C GLU A 92 10.78 -0.36 15.13
N VAL A 93 9.86 -0.69 14.22
CA VAL A 93 9.69 0.04 12.96
C VAL A 93 9.31 1.50 13.23
N ALA A 94 8.36 1.77 14.13
CA ALA A 94 7.98 3.14 14.50
C ALA A 94 9.19 3.94 15.02
N LYS A 95 10.01 3.34 15.88
CA LYS A 95 11.25 3.97 16.38
C LYS A 95 12.28 4.23 15.28
N ARG A 96 12.39 3.36 14.28
CA ARG A 96 13.31 3.58 13.14
C ARG A 96 12.82 4.70 12.24
N VAL A 97 11.54 4.63 11.88
CA VAL A 97 10.87 5.63 11.03
C VAL A 97 10.85 7.01 11.68
N SER A 98 10.89 7.12 13.01
CA SER A 98 11.01 8.42 13.68
C SER A 98 12.38 9.08 13.53
N ASN A 99 13.43 8.30 13.23
CA ASN A 99 14.82 8.78 13.21
C ASN A 99 15.37 8.95 11.80
N GLU A 100 14.87 8.19 10.83
CA GLU A 100 15.34 8.19 9.45
C GLU A 100 14.17 8.04 8.49
N LYS A 101 14.36 8.51 7.25
CA LYS A 101 13.37 8.41 6.19
C LYS A 101 13.34 7.00 5.57
N PHE A 102 12.17 6.37 5.57
CA PHE A 102 11.92 5.05 4.99
C PHE A 102 10.78 5.07 3.98
N LEU A 103 10.74 4.04 3.13
CA LEU A 103 9.49 3.57 2.54
C LEU A 103 9.01 2.42 3.42
N VAL A 104 7.87 2.61 4.06
CA VAL A 104 7.21 1.57 4.86
C VAL A 104 6.07 0.99 4.03
N ILE A 105 6.18 -0.29 3.68
CA ILE A 105 5.11 -1.05 3.02
C ILE A 105 4.45 -1.96 4.05
N ILE A 106 3.13 -1.88 4.12
CA ILE A 106 2.28 -2.72 4.96
C ILE A 106 1.48 -3.62 4.03
N ASP A 107 1.98 -4.83 3.78
CA ASP A 107 1.41 -5.78 2.82
C ASP A 107 0.90 -7.05 3.53
N SER A 108 -0.39 -7.33 3.62
CA SER A 108 -1.52 -6.48 3.30
C SER A 108 -2.35 -6.20 4.55
N LEU A 109 -3.22 -5.19 4.44
CA LEU A 109 -4.22 -4.90 5.45
C LEU A 109 -5.10 -6.13 5.74
N ASN A 110 -5.40 -6.94 4.73
CA ASN A 110 -6.11 -8.21 4.88
C ASN A 110 -5.36 -9.18 5.79
N GLY A 111 -4.06 -9.38 5.53
CA GLY A 111 -3.19 -10.22 6.38
C GLY A 111 -3.14 -9.71 7.82
N PHE A 112 -2.98 -8.40 7.99
CA PHE A 112 -2.92 -7.79 9.32
C PHE A 112 -4.21 -8.02 10.11
N TYR A 113 -5.38 -7.80 9.50
CA TYR A 113 -6.67 -8.12 10.12
C TYR A 113 -6.84 -9.60 10.44
N ASN A 114 -6.36 -10.48 9.56
CA ASN A 114 -6.50 -11.94 9.73
C ASN A 114 -5.58 -12.52 10.82
N MET A 115 -4.61 -11.76 11.33
CA MET A 115 -3.83 -12.19 12.50
C MET A 115 -4.65 -12.26 13.78
N PHE A 116 -5.87 -11.71 13.81
CA PHE A 116 -6.66 -11.65 15.04
C PHE A 116 -8.07 -12.20 14.83
N ASP A 117 -8.50 -13.03 15.76
CA ASP A 117 -9.83 -13.67 15.74
C ASP A 117 -10.90 -12.76 16.39
N GLU A 118 -10.48 -11.73 17.12
CA GLU A 118 -11.36 -10.90 17.96
C GLU A 118 -11.77 -9.58 17.29
N LYS A 119 -12.99 -9.10 17.59
CA LYS A 119 -13.51 -7.80 17.10
C LYS A 119 -12.68 -6.59 17.59
N GLU A 120 -12.04 -6.67 18.76
CA GLU A 120 -11.26 -5.55 19.31
C GLU A 120 -9.94 -5.29 18.56
N SER A 121 -9.47 -6.27 17.76
CA SER A 121 -8.24 -6.18 16.98
C SER A 121 -8.22 -5.01 15.99
N GLY A 122 -9.37 -4.63 15.43
CA GLY A 122 -9.42 -3.57 14.43
C GLY A 122 -9.05 -2.20 14.98
N ARG A 123 -9.35 -1.93 16.26
CA ARG A 123 -8.92 -0.67 16.90
C ARG A 123 -7.40 -0.59 17.00
N PHE A 124 -6.76 -1.68 17.39
CA PHE A 124 -5.30 -1.75 17.51
C PHE A 124 -4.60 -1.66 16.16
N ILE A 125 -5.12 -2.36 15.15
CA ILE A 125 -4.59 -2.28 13.78
C ILE A 125 -4.68 -0.84 13.28
N ASN A 126 -5.86 -0.24 13.35
CA ASN A 126 -6.07 1.14 12.90
C ASN A 126 -5.17 2.12 13.65
N ALA A 127 -5.05 1.99 14.97
CA ALA A 127 -4.15 2.81 15.77
C ALA A 127 -2.68 2.63 15.34
N SER A 128 -2.25 1.40 15.04
CA SER A 128 -0.88 1.10 14.57
C SER A 128 -0.60 1.73 13.20
N LEU A 129 -1.56 1.62 12.27
CA LEU A 129 -1.46 2.21 10.93
C LEU A 129 -1.41 3.74 11.02
N MET A 130 -2.26 4.35 11.86
CA MET A 130 -2.27 5.79 12.09
C MET A 130 -0.98 6.28 12.77
N LEU A 131 -0.44 5.53 13.72
CA LEU A 131 0.83 5.83 14.36
C LEU A 131 1.98 5.85 13.34
N LEU A 132 2.13 4.78 12.56
CA LEU A 132 3.16 4.68 11.53
C LEU A 132 3.03 5.77 10.48
N SER A 133 1.79 6.10 10.09
CA SER A 133 1.53 7.17 9.12
C SER A 133 1.85 8.56 9.67
N SER A 134 1.59 8.81 10.96
CA SER A 134 1.93 10.10 11.59
C SER A 134 3.44 10.28 11.69
N ILE A 135 4.13 9.29 12.26
CA ILE A 135 5.60 9.31 12.40
C ILE A 135 6.25 9.34 11.01
N GLY A 136 5.70 8.59 10.06
CA GLY A 136 6.18 8.59 8.68
C GLY A 136 6.06 9.96 8.03
N ARG A 137 4.94 10.67 8.25
CA ARG A 137 4.78 12.05 7.76
C ARG A 137 5.79 13.01 8.39
N GLU A 138 6.05 12.90 9.68
CA GLU A 138 6.97 13.76 10.41
C GLU A 138 8.44 13.57 9.96
N SER A 139 8.83 12.34 9.65
CA SER A 139 10.17 12.01 9.13
C SER A 139 10.31 12.20 7.61
N GLY A 140 9.23 12.55 6.90
CA GLY A 140 9.21 12.59 5.44
C GLY A 140 9.28 11.21 4.76
N SER A 141 9.04 10.15 5.53
CA SER A 141 8.86 8.78 5.05
C SER A 141 7.56 8.61 4.26
N LEU A 142 7.50 7.57 3.44
CA LEU A 142 6.29 7.14 2.74
C LEU A 142 5.70 5.93 3.46
N VAL A 143 4.39 5.93 3.73
CA VAL A 143 3.68 4.76 4.25
C VAL A 143 2.66 4.31 3.22
N ILE A 144 2.89 3.13 2.68
CA ILE A 144 2.02 2.48 1.69
C ILE A 144 1.35 1.28 2.35
N ILE A 145 0.03 1.22 2.23
CA ILE A 145 -0.79 0.11 2.72
C ILE A 145 -1.43 -0.53 1.51
N THR A 146 -1.29 -1.84 1.36
CA THR A 146 -2.01 -2.57 0.30
C THR A 146 -3.21 -3.30 0.89
N ALA A 147 -4.22 -3.48 0.05
CA ALA A 147 -5.38 -4.28 0.40
C ALA A 147 -5.87 -5.02 -0.84
N ILE A 148 -6.20 -6.30 -0.68
CA ILE A 148 -7.01 -7.02 -1.65
C ILE A 148 -8.47 -6.63 -1.40
N THR A 149 -9.14 -6.10 -2.41
CA THR A 149 -10.47 -5.50 -2.28
C THR A 149 -11.41 -5.88 -3.42
N ARG A 150 -12.70 -5.69 -3.15
CA ARG A 150 -13.78 -5.75 -4.13
C ARG A 150 -14.80 -4.66 -3.83
N LYS A 151 -15.69 -4.38 -4.78
CA LYS A 151 -16.89 -3.59 -4.50
C LYS A 151 -17.99 -4.49 -3.92
N ASN A 152 -18.72 -4.01 -2.91
CA ASN A 152 -19.95 -4.64 -2.46
C ASN A 152 -21.14 -4.26 -3.37
N ASP A 153 -22.34 -4.78 -3.09
CA ASP A 153 -23.55 -4.50 -3.88
C ASP A 153 -23.92 -3.00 -3.87
N GLY A 154 -23.50 -2.25 -2.86
CA GLY A 154 -23.64 -0.80 -2.76
C GLY A 154 -22.57 -0.01 -3.51
N GLY A 155 -21.60 -0.68 -4.15
CA GLY A 155 -20.51 -0.03 -4.89
C GLY A 155 -19.33 0.45 -4.03
N GLU A 156 -19.35 0.18 -2.72
CA GLU A 156 -18.29 0.56 -1.77
C GLU A 156 -17.13 -0.43 -1.81
N TRP A 157 -15.91 0.09 -1.65
CA TRP A 157 -14.72 -0.74 -1.54
C TRP A 157 -14.64 -1.42 -0.17
N ILE A 158 -14.55 -2.75 -0.18
CA ILE A 158 -14.41 -3.59 1.01
C ILE A 158 -13.23 -4.53 0.84
N LEU A 159 -12.63 -4.93 1.96
CA LEU A 159 -11.59 -5.96 1.98
C LEU A 159 -12.15 -7.31 1.47
N SER A 160 -11.38 -7.99 0.64
CA SER A 160 -11.70 -9.33 0.13
C SER A 160 -10.54 -10.28 0.43
N PRO A 161 -10.79 -11.43 1.10
CA PRO A 161 -12.05 -11.88 1.68
C PRO A 161 -12.44 -11.11 2.96
N GLY A 162 -13.64 -11.40 3.50
CA GLY A 162 -14.07 -10.94 4.83
C GLY A 162 -14.96 -9.70 4.86
N GLY A 163 -14.96 -8.88 3.80
CA GLY A 163 -15.91 -7.77 3.63
C GLY A 163 -15.77 -6.61 4.62
N ARG A 164 -14.64 -6.52 5.33
CA ARG A 164 -14.39 -5.43 6.27
C ARG A 164 -14.27 -4.10 5.52
N HIS A 165 -14.78 -3.02 6.12
CA HIS A 165 -14.57 -1.68 5.59
C HIS A 165 -13.10 -1.29 5.63
N ILE A 166 -12.74 -0.49 4.64
CA ILE A 166 -11.41 0.08 4.51
C ILE A 166 -11.33 1.34 5.38
N ILE A 167 -10.16 1.63 5.93
CA ILE A 167 -9.94 2.83 6.75
C ILE A 167 -10.09 4.08 5.88
N ASP A 168 -11.07 4.91 6.20
CA ASP A 168 -11.27 6.19 5.52
C ASP A 168 -10.75 7.36 6.36
N SER A 169 -9.91 8.20 5.76
CA SER A 169 -9.46 9.46 6.35
C SER A 169 -9.13 10.44 5.23
N LYS A 170 -9.54 11.71 5.39
CA LYS A 170 -9.31 12.79 4.43
C LYS A 170 -7.82 13.06 4.14
N LYS A 171 -6.93 12.63 5.04
CA LYS A 171 -5.47 12.80 4.91
C LYS A 171 -4.81 11.64 4.17
N SER A 172 -5.52 10.53 3.98
CA SER A 172 -5.05 9.34 3.29
C SER A 172 -5.34 9.47 1.79
N GLY A 173 -4.47 8.89 0.97
CA GLY A 173 -4.74 8.70 -0.45
C GLY A 173 -5.31 7.31 -0.67
N VAL A 174 -6.31 7.17 -1.53
CA VAL A 174 -6.86 5.86 -1.91
C VAL A 174 -6.68 5.70 -3.41
N TYR A 175 -6.06 4.60 -3.81
CA TYR A 175 -5.66 4.35 -5.18
C TYR A 175 -6.13 2.98 -5.61
N HIS A 176 -6.80 2.88 -6.75
CA HIS A 176 -7.22 1.59 -7.29
C HIS A 176 -6.30 1.16 -8.43
N LEU A 177 -5.73 -0.02 -8.26
CA LEU A 177 -4.77 -0.64 -9.17
C LEU A 177 -5.49 -1.52 -10.18
N LYS A 178 -5.19 -1.32 -11.47
CA LYS A 178 -5.69 -2.15 -12.57
C LYS A 178 -4.61 -2.37 -13.62
N ARG A 179 -4.64 -3.52 -14.28
CA ARG A 179 -3.91 -3.76 -15.52
C ARG A 179 -4.84 -3.49 -16.70
N ILE A 180 -4.37 -2.70 -17.67
CA ILE A 180 -5.04 -2.51 -18.96
C ILE A 180 -3.98 -2.78 -20.01
N GLU A 181 -4.19 -3.83 -20.81
CA GLU A 181 -3.17 -4.32 -21.76
C GLU A 181 -1.83 -4.58 -21.02
N ASN A 182 -0.75 -3.94 -21.48
CA ASN A 182 0.58 -4.06 -20.88
C ASN A 182 0.88 -2.97 -19.84
N SER A 183 -0.08 -2.09 -19.55
CA SER A 183 0.10 -0.94 -18.67
C SER A 183 -0.49 -1.19 -17.29
N ILE A 184 0.23 -0.73 -16.26
CA ILE A 184 -0.31 -0.62 -14.91
C ILE A 184 -0.98 0.74 -14.77
N ILE A 185 -2.24 0.74 -14.33
CA ILE A 185 -3.04 1.93 -14.11
C ILE A 185 -3.32 2.10 -12.63
N LEU A 186 -2.89 3.22 -12.07
CA LEU A 186 -3.21 3.63 -10.71
C LEU A 186 -4.22 4.78 -10.76
N ARG A 187 -5.42 4.55 -10.25
CA ARG A 187 -6.50 5.55 -10.22
C ARG A 187 -6.60 6.16 -8.82
N SER A 188 -6.31 7.45 -8.67
CA SER A 188 -6.58 8.18 -7.44
C SER A 188 -8.09 8.34 -7.26
N LEU A 189 -8.62 7.93 -6.12
CA LEU A 189 -10.04 8.00 -5.79
C LEU A 189 -10.31 9.15 -4.83
N ASN A 190 -11.40 9.88 -5.07
CA ASN A 190 -11.93 10.83 -4.10
C ASN A 190 -12.69 10.12 -2.97
N HIS A 191 -13.19 10.90 -2.01
CA HIS A 191 -13.98 10.41 -0.86
C HIS A 191 -15.34 9.80 -1.23
N VAL A 192 -15.82 10.00 -2.47
CA VAL A 192 -17.05 9.41 -3.00
C VAL A 192 -16.74 8.18 -3.89
N GLY A 193 -15.44 7.86 -4.09
CA GLY A 193 -14.98 6.73 -4.88
C GLY A 193 -14.80 7.00 -6.38
N ASP A 194 -14.97 8.25 -6.83
CA ASP A 194 -14.74 8.63 -8.23
C ASP A 194 -13.25 8.85 -8.51
N THR A 195 -12.86 8.65 -9.76
CA THR A 195 -11.47 8.85 -10.19
C THR A 195 -11.15 10.33 -10.36
N GLU A 196 -10.15 10.85 -9.65
CA GLU A 196 -9.64 12.22 -9.80
C GLU A 196 -8.47 12.29 -10.78
N LYS A 197 -7.54 11.33 -10.66
CA LYS A 197 -6.31 11.23 -11.45
C LYS A 197 -6.07 9.80 -11.89
N ILE A 198 -5.48 9.63 -13.05
CA ILE A 198 -5.07 8.35 -13.62
C ILE A 198 -3.58 8.44 -13.90
N PHE A 199 -2.79 7.63 -13.20
CA PHE A 199 -1.38 7.41 -13.50
C PHE A 199 -1.28 6.15 -14.37
N LYS A 200 -0.75 6.30 -15.57
CA LYS A 200 -0.44 5.20 -16.49
C LYS A 200 1.05 4.94 -16.45
N ILE A 201 1.41 3.71 -16.13
CA ILE A 201 2.79 3.24 -16.04
C ILE A 201 2.92 2.19 -17.14
N ASP A 202 3.56 2.56 -18.24
CA ASP A 202 3.86 1.63 -19.32
C ASP A 202 5.13 0.87 -18.95
N HIS A 203 5.13 -0.46 -19.11
CA HIS A 203 6.31 -1.24 -18.80
C HIS A 203 7.53 -0.72 -19.58
N PHE A 204 8.60 -0.43 -18.84
CA PHE A 204 9.94 -0.62 -19.38
C PHE A 204 10.15 -2.12 -19.55
N ASN A 205 10.56 -2.54 -20.75
CA ASN A 205 10.94 -3.93 -20.98
C ASN A 205 11.92 -4.38 -19.89
N ALA A 206 11.64 -5.53 -19.27
CA ALA A 206 12.62 -6.32 -18.53
C ALA A 206 13.79 -6.72 -19.45
#